data_AF-A0A484M476-F1
#
_entry.id   AF-A0A484M476-F1
#
_cell.length_a   1.000
_cell.length_b   1.000
_cell.length_c   1.000
_cell.angle_alpha   90.00
_cell.angle_beta   90.00
_cell.angle_gamma   90.00
#
_symmetry.space_group_name_H-M   'P 1'
#
loop_
_entity.id
_entity.type
_entity.pdbx_description
1 polymer ?
#
loop_
_entity_poly.entity_id
_entity_poly.type
_entity_poly.pdbx_seq_one_letter_code
_entity_poly.pdbx_strand_id
1 'polypeptide(L)' 'MEGVGIARKIDLNAHSSYASLTSSLITLFGRDEEDVEAYALTYQDKEGDWLLAGDVPWGIFIQSVQRLKLVKREDLS' A
#
# COMPACT_ATOMS: atom_id res chain seq x y z
N MET A 1 8.48 2.88 17.67
CA MET A 1 8.24 4.30 17.33
C MET A 1 7.07 4.32 16.35
N GLU A 2 5.85 4.57 16.79
CA GLU A 2 4.74 4.79 15.86
C GLU A 2 4.89 6.20 15.27
N GLY A 3 5.23 6.26 13.98
CA GLY A 3 5.42 7.52 13.27
C GLY A 3 4.12 8.32 13.12
N VAL A 4 4.25 9.57 12.67
CA VAL A 4 3.10 10.42 12.30
C VAL A 4 2.31 9.75 11.17
N GLY A 5 1.06 9.39 11.45
CA GLY A 5 0.12 8.91 10.45
C GLY A 5 -0.31 10.04 9.52
N ILE A 6 0.28 10.13 8.33
CA ILE A 6 -0.20 11.04 7.28
C ILE A 6 -1.34 10.33 6.53
N ALA A 7 -2.58 10.77 6.72
CA ALA A 7 -3.69 10.33 5.90
C ALA A 7 -3.69 11.09 4.58
N ARG A 8 -3.28 10.44 3.48
CA ARG A 8 -3.44 10.94 2.10
C ARG A 8 -4.58 10.19 1.43
N LYS A 9 -5.40 10.92 0.66
CA LYS A 9 -6.36 10.30 -0.27
C LYS A 9 -5.64 10.02 -1.59
N ILE A 10 -5.78 8.81 -2.10
CA ILE A 10 -5.26 8.38 -3.39
C ILE A 10 -6.42 7.88 -4.24
N ASP A 11 -6.46 8.24 -5.52
CA ASP A 11 -7.41 7.68 -6.45
C ASP A 11 -6.83 6.38 -7.01
N LEU A 12 -7.44 5.26 -6.62
CA LEU A 12 -7.01 3.95 -7.07
C LEU A 12 -7.24 3.70 -8.55
N ASN A 13 -8.19 4.42 -9.18
CA ASN A 13 -8.45 4.30 -10.61
C ASN A 13 -7.36 4.97 -11.47
N ALA A 14 -6.50 5.80 -10.86
CA ALA A 14 -5.32 6.36 -11.52
C ALA A 14 -4.19 5.33 -11.71
N HIS A 15 -4.32 4.13 -11.12
CA HIS A 15 -3.31 3.08 -11.15
C HIS A 15 -3.85 1.82 -11.83
N SER A 16 -2.99 1.14 -12.58
CA SER A 16 -3.32 -0.12 -13.28
C SER A 16 -2.63 -1.35 -12.69
N SER A 17 -1.80 -1.18 -11.66
CA SER A 17 -1.04 -2.26 -11.03
C SER A 17 -0.56 -1.90 -9.62
N TYR A 18 -0.22 -2.93 -8.84
CA TYR A 18 0.40 -2.77 -7.52
C TYR A 18 1.72 -1.99 -7.58
N ALA A 19 2.53 -2.23 -8.61
CA ALA A 19 3.81 -1.52 -8.77
C ALA A 19 3.59 -0.02 -8.91
N SER A 20 2.67 0.41 -9.79
CA SER A 20 2.35 1.84 -9.98
C SER A 20 1.81 2.48 -8.70
N LEU A 21 0.94 1.78 -7.97
CA LEU A 21 0.39 2.24 -6.70
C LEU A 21 1.48 2.38 -5.64
N THR A 22 2.31 1.35 -5.45
CA THR A 22 3.36 1.32 -4.43
C THR A 22 4.40 2.41 -4.68
N SER A 23 4.88 2.58 -5.92
CA SER A 23 5.80 3.67 -6.26
C SER A 23 5.18 5.03 -5.95
N SER A 24 3.93 5.25 -6.35
CA SER A 24 3.23 6.52 -6.08
C SER A 24 3.07 6.79 -4.59
N LEU A 25 2.75 5.76 -3.79
CA LEU A 25 2.66 5.89 -2.34
C LEU A 25 4.01 6.28 -1.73
N ILE A 26 5.10 5.64 -2.13
CA ILE A 26 6.45 5.93 -1.62
C ILE A 26 6.86 7.37 -1.94
N THR A 27 6.63 7.81 -3.19
CA THR A 27 6.86 9.21 -3.58
C THR A 27 5.98 10.17 -2.77
N LEU A 28 4.71 9.83 -2.50
CA LEU A 28 3.80 10.64 -1.68
C LEU A 28 4.28 10.81 -0.23
N PHE A 29 5.05 9.85 0.30
CA PHE A 29 5.68 9.94 1.62
C PHE A 29 7.07 10.60 1.60
N GLY A 30 7.53 11.10 0.45
CA GLY A 30 8.83 11.77 0.31
C GLY A 30 10.01 10.83 0.49
N ARG A 31 9.84 9.56 0.10
CA ARG A 31 10.89 8.54 0.11
C ARG A 31 11.42 8.26 -1.29
N ASP A 32 12.65 7.76 -1.35
CA ASP A 32 13.32 7.42 -2.61
C ASP A 32 12.82 6.08 -3.17
N GLU A 33 12.91 5.88 -4.48
CA GLU A 33 12.45 4.63 -5.12
C GLU A 33 13.23 3.38 -4.64
N GLU A 34 14.43 3.56 -4.09
CA GLU A 34 15.20 2.49 -3.46
C GLU A 34 14.49 1.91 -2.21
N ASP A 35 13.59 2.68 -1.58
CA ASP A 35 12.77 2.20 -0.46
C ASP A 35 11.66 1.22 -0.91
N VAL A 36 11.35 1.08 -2.20
CA VAL A 36 10.28 0.18 -2.67
C VAL A 36 10.47 -1.25 -2.18
N GLU A 37 11.70 -1.72 -2.09
CA GLU A 37 12.01 -3.05 -1.57
C GLU A 37 12.02 -3.12 -0.04
N ALA A 38 12.16 -1.99 0.65
CA ALA A 38 12.14 -1.90 2.11
C ALA A 38 10.72 -1.91 2.70
N TYR A 39 9.70 -1.60 1.89
CA TYR A 39 8.30 -1.60 2.32
C TYR A 39 7.49 -2.74 1.67
N ALA A 40 6.45 -3.16 2.39
CA ALA A 40 5.39 -4.01 1.92
C ALA A 40 4.09 -3.22 1.96
N LEU A 41 3.31 -3.32 0.89
CA LEU A 41 1.96 -2.75 0.84
C LEU A 41 0.98 -3.74 1.45
N THR A 42 0.30 -3.35 2.51
CA THR A 42 -0.84 -4.07 3.06
C THR A 42 -2.11 -3.25 2.89
N TYR A 43 -3.25 -3.95 2.86
CA TYR A 43 -4.53 -3.32 2.70
C TYR A 43 -5.57 -3.93 3.61
N GLN A 44 -6.52 -3.12 4.04
CA GLN A 44 -7.70 -3.59 4.74
C GLN A 44 -8.80 -3.84 3.72
N ASP A 45 -9.40 -5.03 3.73
CA ASP A 45 -10.52 -5.37 2.85
C ASP A 45 -11.88 -4.95 3.43
N LYS A 46 -12.98 -5.49 2.87
CA LYS A 46 -14.34 -5.20 3.33
C LYS A 46 -14.74 -5.92 4.61
N GLU A 47 -14.09 -7.03 4.92
CA GLU A 47 -14.32 -7.83 6.13
C GLU A 47 -13.55 -7.22 7.31
N GLY A 48 -12.62 -6.30 7.03
CA GLY A 48 -11.82 -5.59 8.01
C GLY A 48 -10.46 -6.24 8.24
N ASP A 49 -10.12 -7.26 7.45
CA ASP A 49 -8.87 -8.00 7.57
C ASP A 49 -7.74 -7.27 6.86
N TRP A 50 -6.56 -7.28 7.50
CA TRP A 50 -5.33 -6.75 6.91
C TRP A 50 -4.62 -7.84 6.12
N LEU A 51 -4.54 -7.64 4.81
CA LEU A 51 -3.96 -8.58 3.86
C LEU A 51 -2.74 -7.96 3.16
N LEU A 52 -1.84 -8.82 2.68
CA LEU A 52 -0.73 -8.39 1.84
C LEU A 52 -1.23 -8.08 0.43
N ALA A 53 -0.85 -6.93 -0.12
CA ALA A 53 -1.18 -6.58 -1.49
C ALA A 53 -0.29 -7.36 -2.47
N GLY A 54 -0.91 -7.96 -3.50
CA GLY A 54 -0.19 -8.75 -4.51
C GLY A 54 -0.76 -10.15 -4.73
N ASP A 55 -1.45 -10.72 -3.74
CA ASP A 55 -1.95 -12.11 -3.81
C ASP A 55 -3.24 -12.26 -4.63
N VAL A 56 -4.00 -11.17 -4.80
CA VAL A 56 -5.23 -11.15 -5.58
C VAL A 56 -5.06 -10.34 -6.87
N PRO A 57 -5.83 -10.64 -7.93
CA PRO A 57 -5.81 -9.82 -9.15
C PRO A 57 -6.15 -8.35 -8.86
N TRP A 58 -5.50 -7.42 -9.58
CA TRP A 58 -5.67 -5.97 -9.39
C TRP A 58 -7.13 -5.54 -9.36
N GLY A 59 -7.95 -6.02 -10.30
CA GLY A 59 -9.38 -5.67 -10.36
C GLY A 59 -10.17 -6.07 -9.11
N ILE A 60 -9.80 -7.18 -8.46
CA ILE A 60 -10.43 -7.63 -7.21
C ILE A 60 -9.98 -6.73 -6.05
N PHE A 61 -8.68 -6.44 -5.98
CA PHE A 61 -8.12 -5.55 -4.98
C PHE A 61 -8.78 -4.17 -4.97
N ILE A 62 -8.94 -3.54 -6.14
CA ILE A 62 -9.57 -2.21 -6.25
C ILE A 62 -11.02 -2.23 -5.75
N GLN A 63 -11.72 -3.35 -5.91
CA GLN A 63 -13.10 -3.50 -5.45
C GLN A 63 -13.21 -3.82 -3.96
N SER A 64 -12.18 -4.40 -3.33
CA SER A 64 -12.22 -4.85 -1.94
C SER A 64 -11.56 -3.87 -0.96
N VAL A 65 -10.55 -3.12 -1.40
CA VAL A 65 -9.73 -2.29 -0.52
C VAL A 65 -10.50 -1.12 0.09
N GLN A 66 -10.36 -0.97 1.41
CA GLN A 66 -10.86 0.16 2.19
C GLN A 66 -9.74 1.05 2.73
N ARG A 67 -8.61 0.47 3.12
CA ARG A 67 -7.45 1.21 3.65
C ARG A 67 -6.16 0.63 3.10
N LEU A 68 -5.14 1.49 3.01
CA LEU A 68 -3.79 1.10 2.63
C LEU A 68 -2.83 1.42 3.77
N LYS A 69 -1.80 0.58 3.90
CA LYS A 69 -0.70 0.80 4.83
C LYS A 69 0.60 0.34 4.17
N LEU A 70 1.61 1.20 4.21
CA LEU A 70 2.98 0.78 3.96
C LEU A 70 3.59 0.33 5.28
N VAL A 71 4.06 -0.91 5.33
CA VAL A 71 4.73 -1.51 6.48
C VAL A 71 6.16 -1.76 6.08
N LYS A 72 7.15 -1.48 6.94
CA LYS A 72 8.52 -1.88 6.61
C LYS A 72 8.61 -3.40 6.63
N ARG A 73 9.37 -3.98 5.72
CA ARG A 73 9.59 -5.44 5.71
C ARG A 73 10.32 -5.92 6.97
N GLU A 74 11.14 -5.07 7.59
CA GLU A 74 11.78 -5.37 8.89
C GLU A 74 10.75 -5.57 10.02
N ASP A 75 9.57 -4.93 9.95
CA ASP A 75 8.49 -5.07 10.93
C ASP A 75 7.61 -6.31 10.68
N LEU A 76 7.84 -7.03 9.56
CA LEU A 76 7.13 -8.26 9.20
C LEU A 76 7.90 -9.53 9.58
N SER A 77 9.14 -9.41 10.09
CA SER A 77 10.01 -10.53 10.47
C SER A 77 10.01 -10.82 11.96
#